data_AF-A0A359KEW4-F1
#
_entry.id   AF-A0A359KEW4-F1
#
_cell.length_a   1.000
_cell.length_b   1.000
_cell.length_c   1.000
_cell.angle_alpha   90.00
_cell.angle_beta   90.00
_cell.angle_gamma   90.00
#
_symmetry.space_group_name_H-M   'P 1'
#
loop_
_entity.id
_entity.type
_entity.pdbx_description
1 polymer ?
#
loop_
_entity_poly.entity_id
_entity_poly.type
_entity_poly.pdbx_seq_one_letter_code
_entity_poly.pdbx_strand_id
1 'polypeptide(L)' 'MDHALLILVFLIGVALLFDFLNGLHDAANSIATIVATRVLPPIYAVGWAAFFNFIAFLFF' A
#
# COMPACT_ATOMS: atom_id res chain seq x y z
N MET A 1 -3.62 -33.55 -4.31
CA MET A 1 -3.88 -32.15 -3.91
C MET A 1 -4.64 -31.52 -5.03
N ASP A 2 -5.84 -31.03 -4.74
CA ASP A 2 -6.74 -30.48 -5.74
C ASP A 2 -6.08 -29.28 -6.41
N HIS A 3 -5.83 -29.33 -7.72
CA HIS A 3 -5.12 -28.27 -8.46
C HIS A 3 -5.74 -26.89 -8.25
N ALA A 4 -7.05 -26.84 -7.98
CA ALA A 4 -7.78 -25.64 -7.60
C ALA A 4 -7.21 -24.95 -6.34
N LEU A 5 -6.85 -25.72 -5.30
CA LEU A 5 -6.28 -25.16 -4.06
C LEU A 5 -4.89 -24.57 -4.29
N LEU A 6 -4.06 -25.22 -5.12
CA LEU A 6 -2.74 -24.70 -5.49
C LEU A 6 -2.85 -23.39 -6.27
N ILE A 7 -3.76 -23.31 -7.23
CA ILE A 7 -4.01 -22.09 -8.02
C ILE A 7 -4.57 -20.97 -7.12
N LEU A 8 -5.49 -21.30 -6.21
CA LEU A 8 -6.05 -20.32 -5.28
C LEU A 8 -4.98 -19.69 -4.38
N VAL A 9 -4.13 -20.51 -3.75
CA VAL A 9 -3.03 -20.02 -2.91
C VAL A 9 -2.06 -19.15 -3.72
N PHE A 10 -1.75 -19.56 -4.95
CA PHE A 10 -0.92 -18.77 -5.85
C PHE A 10 -1.55 -17.41 -6.17
N LEU A 11 -2.84 -17.37 -6.51
CA LEU A 11 -3.55 -16.12 -6.81
C LEU A 11 -3.61 -15.20 -5.61
N ILE A 12 -3.86 -15.73 -4.40
CA ILE A 12 -3.82 -14.93 -3.16
C ILE A 12 -2.42 -14.34 -2.97
N GLY A 13 -1.37 -15.12 -3.18
CA GLY A 13 0.01 -14.64 -3.09
C GLY A 13 0.30 -13.49 -4.07
N VAL A 14 -0.12 -13.63 -5.33
CA VAL A 14 0.02 -12.58 -6.34
C VAL A 14 -0.80 -11.35 -6.00
N ALA A 15 -2.04 -11.52 -5.54
CA ALA A 15 -2.92 -10.42 -5.15
C ALA A 15 -2.33 -9.63 -3.98
N LEU A 16 -1.84 -10.29 -2.93
CA LEU A 16 -1.18 -9.63 -1.80
C LEU A 16 0.08 -8.86 -2.22
N LEU A 17 0.88 -9.44 -3.12
CA LEU A 17 2.06 -8.76 -3.65
C LEU A 17 1.69 -7.53 -4.47
N PHE A 18 0.66 -7.65 -5.32
CA PHE A 18 0.15 -6.55 -6.12
C PHE A 18 -0.38 -5.42 -5.23
N ASP A 19 -1.25 -5.72 -4.27
CA ASP A 19 -1.78 -4.71 -3.33
C ASP A 19 -0.66 -4.00 -2.55
N PHE A 20 0.35 -4.74 -2.10
CA PHE A 20 1.51 -4.16 -1.42
C PHE A 20 2.26 -3.16 -2.31
N LEU A 21 2.53 -3.54 -3.57
CA LEU A 21 3.23 -2.66 -4.52
C LEU A 21 2.40 -1.42 -4.88
N ASN A 22 1.08 -1.57 -5.02
CA ASN A 22 0.19 -0.42 -5.25
C ASN A 22 0.17 0.51 -4.04
N GLY A 23 0.06 -0.03 -2.83
CA GLY A 23 0.10 0.77 -1.59
C GLY A 23 1.40 1.58 -1.44
N LEU A 24 2.55 1.05 -1.86
CA LEU A 24 3.81 1.79 -1.90
C LEU A 24 3.77 2.97 -2.88
N HIS A 25 3.21 2.76 -4.07
CA HIS A 25 3.07 3.82 -5.07
C HIS A 25 2.10 4.91 -4.61
N ASP A 26 0.97 4.52 -4.03
CA ASP A 26 -0.04 5.44 -3.51
C ASP A 26 0.50 6.26 -2.34
N ALA A 27 1.31 5.64 -1.48
CA ALA A 27 2.02 6.35 -0.43
C ALA A 27 2.97 7.40 -1.02
N ALA A 28 3.76 7.06 -2.05
CA ALA A 28 4.66 8.00 -2.71
C ALA A 28 3.91 9.18 -3.35
N ASN A 29 2.81 8.90 -4.04
CA ASN A 29 1.98 9.92 -4.68
C ASN A 29 1.33 10.87 -3.65
N SER A 30 0.89 10.33 -2.51
CA SER A 30 0.20 11.09 -1.47
C SER A 30 1.15 12.00 -0.66
N ILE A 31 2.45 11.67 -0.60
CA ILE A 31 3.43 12.45 0.17
C ILE A 31 4.31 13.36 -0.68
N ALA A 32 4.33 13.20 -2.00
CA ALA A 32 5.24 13.89 -2.90
C ALA A 32 5.23 15.41 -2.69
N THR A 33 4.05 16.02 -2.57
CA THR A 33 3.92 17.47 -2.38
C THR A 33 4.41 17.93 -1.00
N ILE A 34 4.09 17.19 0.07
CA ILE A 34 4.47 17.53 1.45
C ILE A 34 5.98 17.42 1.64
N VAL A 35 6.60 16.39 1.05
CA VAL A 35 8.05 16.17 1.10
C VAL A 35 8.78 17.19 0.23
N ALA A 36 8.27 17.47 -0.98
CA ALA A 36 8.87 18.46 -1.88
C ALA A 36 8.84 19.89 -1.31
N THR A 37 7.77 20.25 -0.61
CA THR A 37 7.63 21.55 0.07
C THR A 37 8.37 21.61 1.41
N ARG A 38 8.97 20.50 1.86
CA ARG A 38 9.67 20.36 3.15
C ARG A 38 8.80 20.67 4.37
N VAL A 39 7.48 20.49 4.25
CA VAL A 39 6.53 20.68 5.35
C VAL A 39 6.68 19.60 6.41
N LEU A 40 6.96 18.36 6.00
CA LEU A 40 7.26 17.24 6.88
C LEU A 40 8.51 16.49 6.40
N PRO A 41 9.34 15.96 7.32
CA PRO A 41 10.41 15.04 6.96
C PRO A 41 9.86 13.74 6.34
N PRO A 42 10.58 13.10 5.41
CA PRO A 42 10.10 11.95 4.65
C PRO A 42 9.58 10.80 5.52
N ILE A 43 10.25 10.50 6.65
CA ILE A 43 9.86 9.42 7.56
C ILE A 43 8.44 9.64 8.13
N TYR A 44 8.13 10.88 8.53
CA TYR A 44 6.82 11.22 9.11
C TYR A 44 5.76 11.29 8.03
N ALA A 45 6.12 11.74 6.82
CA ALA A 45 5.19 11.76 5.70
C ALA A 45 4.76 10.33 5.29
N VAL A 46 5.70 9.37 5.24
CA VAL A 46 5.39 7.96 4.98
C VAL A 46 4.48 7.38 6.06
N GLY A 47 4.76 7.67 7.34
CA GLY A 47 3.88 7.26 8.45
C GLY A 47 2.46 7.83 8.33
N TRP A 48 2.34 9.08 7.88
CA TRP A 48 1.06 9.75 7.63
C TRP A 48 0.28 9.13 6.46
N ALA A 49 0.97 8.79 5.37
CA ALA A 49 0.36 8.09 4.24
C ALA A 49 -0.10 6.68 4.61
N ALA A 50 0.73 5.92 5.35
CA ALA A 50 0.35 4.58 5.81
C ALA A 50 -0.90 4.62 6.69
N PHE A 51 -1.00 5.60 7.59
CA PHE A 51 -2.18 5.78 8.45
C PHE A 51 -3.47 6.02 7.65
N PHE A 52 -3.45 6.96 6.71
CA PHE A 52 -4.64 7.25 5.91
C PHE A 52 -4.96 6.17 4.87
N ASN A 53 -3.95 5.51 4.30
CA ASN A 53 -4.16 4.38 3.41
C ASN A 53 -4.83 3.21 4.15
N PHE A 54 -4.45 2.97 5.42
CA PHE A 54 -5.12 1.99 6.27
C PHE A 54 -6.56 2.38 6.64
N ILE A 55 -6.81 3.65 6.98
CA ILE A 55 -8.18 4.14 7.20
C ILE A 55 -9.02 3.99 5.94
N ALA A 56 -8.47 4.31 4.76
CA ALA A 56 -9.17 4.13 3.50
C ALA A 56 -9.63 2.68 3.35
N PHE A 57 -8.74 1.71 3.54
CA PHE A 57 -9.06 0.28 3.49
C PHE A 57 -10.12 -0.17 4.51
N LEU A 58 -10.16 0.42 5.71
CA LEU A 58 -11.10 0.00 6.76
C LEU A 58 -12.51 0.54 6.58
N PHE A 59 -12.66 1.74 6.02
CA PHE A 59 -13.92 2.48 6.04
C PHE A 59 -14.53 2.71 4.64
N PHE A 60 -13.77 2.50 3.57
CA PHE A 60 -14.18 2.71 2.18
C PHE A 60 -13.89 1.48 1.33
#